data_AF-A0A845I600-F1
#
_entry.id   AF-A0A845I600-F1
#
_cell.length_a   1.000
_cell.length_b   1.000
_cell.length_c   1.000
_cell.angle_alpha   90.00
_cell.angle_beta   90.00
_cell.angle_gamma   90.00
#
_symmetry.space_group_name_H-M   'P 1'
#
loop_
_entity.id
_entity.type
_entity.pdbx_description
1 polymer ?
#
loop_
_entity_poly.entity_id
_entity_poly.type
_entity_poly.pdbx_seq_one_letter_code
_entity_poly.pdbx_strand_id
1 'polypeptide(L)'
;MKRSAKYLFIATLLTFLAISAWQVMFGDGINVNIDGDEIDGPVGAVLGVLFASGGMAIAAVVCVGVAIFLGVLFAGLGVLMVGGMALLAFICIMAVSPLLLPLLIVVGIYYYARKRQQRRQHLALNQAV
;
A
#
# COMPACT_ATOMS: atom_id res chain seq x y z
N MET A 1 24.10 -21.82 33.91
CA MET A 1 22.82 -22.10 33.21
C MET A 1 22.75 -21.62 31.74
N LYS A 2 23.33 -20.48 31.33
CA LYS A 2 23.24 -19.99 29.92
C LYS A 2 23.88 -20.92 28.86
N ARG A 3 24.87 -21.75 29.24
CA ARG A 3 25.51 -22.69 28.30
C ARG A 3 24.59 -23.84 27.88
N SER A 4 23.73 -24.37 28.75
CA SER A 4 22.84 -25.49 28.39
C SER A 4 21.70 -25.04 27.45
N ALA A 5 21.21 -23.80 27.61
CA ALA A 5 20.15 -23.24 26.76
C ALA A 5 20.57 -23.12 25.29
N LYS A 6 21.81 -22.71 25.00
CA LYS A 6 22.32 -22.65 23.62
C LYS A 6 22.46 -24.05 22.99
N TYR A 7 22.84 -25.07 23.76
CA TYR A 7 22.90 -26.45 23.25
C TYR A 7 21.51 -27.03 23.01
N LEU A 8 20.52 -26.72 23.86
CA LEU A 8 19.13 -27.10 23.63
C LEU A 8 18.54 -26.41 22.39
N PHE A 9 18.79 -25.11 22.21
CA PHE A 9 18.33 -24.39 21.03
C PHE A 9 18.95 -24.95 19.74
N ILE A 10 20.25 -25.20 19.73
CA ILE A 10 20.96 -25.80 18.59
C ILE A 10 20.44 -27.22 18.32
N ALA A 11 20.22 -28.03 19.36
CA ALA A 11 19.68 -29.38 19.22
C ALA A 11 18.27 -29.36 18.61
N THR A 12 17.38 -28.49 19.10
CA THR A 12 16.04 -28.33 18.54
C THR A 12 16.08 -27.88 17.08
N LEU A 13 16.96 -26.95 16.73
CA LEU A 13 17.10 -26.43 15.37
C LEU A 13 17.64 -27.52 14.42
N LEU A 14 18.60 -28.34 14.87
CA LEU A 14 19.09 -29.52 14.15
C LEU A 14 18.01 -30.58 13.97
N THR A 15 17.23 -30.88 15.00
CA THR A 15 16.12 -31.84 14.90
C THR A 15 15.05 -31.36 13.94
N PHE A 16 14.70 -30.06 13.99
CA PHE A 16 13.76 -29.46 13.05
C PHE A 16 14.28 -29.54 11.61
N LEU A 17 15.56 -29.22 11.40
CA LEU A 17 16.20 -29.32 10.08
C LEU A 17 16.20 -30.76 9.56
N ALA A 18 16.52 -31.74 10.41
CA ALA A 18 16.52 -33.16 10.06
C ALA A 18 15.12 -33.65 9.67
N ILE A 19 14.07 -33.25 10.40
CA ILE A 19 12.68 -33.58 10.08
C ILE A 19 12.28 -32.93 8.75
N SER A 20 12.63 -31.66 8.53
CA SER A 20 12.34 -30.99 7.25
C SER A 20 13.06 -31.65 6.07
N ALA A 21 14.32 -32.03 6.23
CA ALA A 21 15.09 -32.71 5.19
C ALA A 21 14.51 -34.09 4.86
N TRP A 22 14.03 -34.81 5.88
CA TRP A 22 13.34 -36.09 5.70
C TRP A 22 12.01 -35.93 4.94
N GLN A 23 11.20 -34.93 5.31
CA GLN A 23 9.94 -34.63 4.63
C GLN A 23 10.14 -34.22 3.17
N VAL A 24 11.20 -33.49 2.87
CA VAL A 24 11.56 -33.07 1.51
C VAL A 24 12.05 -34.24 0.66
N MET A 25 12.72 -35.24 1.25
CA MET A 25 13.27 -36.39 0.50
C MET A 25 12.33 -37.58 0.38
N PHE A 26 11.46 -37.82 1.38
CA PHE A 26 10.62 -39.01 1.48
C PHE A 26 9.13 -38.73 1.71
N GLY A 27 8.73 -37.47 1.83
CA GLY A 27 7.34 -37.06 1.99
C GLY A 27 6.72 -36.52 0.70
N ASP A 28 5.40 -36.56 0.61
CA ASP A 28 4.56 -36.05 -0.51
C ASP A 28 4.59 -34.51 -0.68
N GLY A 29 5.51 -33.81 -0.02
CA GLY A 29 5.35 -32.39 0.30
C GLY A 29 5.73 -31.39 -0.79
N ILE A 30 6.60 -31.76 -1.74
CA ILE A 30 7.12 -30.83 -2.76
C ILE A 30 7.18 -31.51 -4.12
N ASN A 31 6.07 -31.38 -4.86
CA ASN A 31 5.99 -31.77 -6.27
C ASN A 31 6.20 -30.52 -7.14
N VAL A 32 7.16 -30.58 -8.06
CA VAL A 32 7.42 -29.50 -9.02
C VAL A 32 6.99 -30.00 -10.38
N ASN A 33 5.87 -29.47 -10.86
CA ASN A 33 5.34 -29.78 -12.18
C ASN A 33 5.92 -28.78 -13.20
N ILE A 34 6.70 -29.28 -14.16
CA ILE A 34 7.27 -28.50 -15.27
C ILE A 34 6.74 -29.13 -16.55
N ASP A 35 5.91 -28.38 -17.27
CA ASP A 35 5.35 -28.76 -18.58
C ASP A 35 4.46 -30.02 -18.58
N GLY A 36 3.82 -30.34 -17.45
CA GLY A 36 2.90 -31.47 -17.32
C GLY A 36 3.55 -32.77 -16.85
N ASP A 37 4.89 -32.80 -16.77
CA ASP A 37 5.64 -33.89 -16.14
C ASP A 37 5.89 -33.56 -14.66
N GLU A 38 5.35 -34.40 -13.79
CA GLU A 38 5.63 -34.38 -12.36
C GLU A 38 7.02 -34.97 -12.12
N ILE A 39 7.99 -34.10 -11.84
CA ILE A 39 9.33 -34.54 -11.42
C ILE A 39 9.25 -34.87 -9.93
N ASP A 40 8.98 -36.13 -9.63
CA ASP A 40 8.98 -36.67 -8.27
C ASP A 40 10.34 -37.25 -7.86
N GLY A 41 10.63 -37.18 -6.56
CA GLY A 41 11.82 -37.75 -5.93
C GLY A 41 12.89 -36.73 -5.53
N PRO A 42 14.10 -37.19 -5.15
CA PRO A 42 15.13 -36.34 -4.55
C PRO A 42 15.55 -35.14 -5.41
N VAL A 43 15.45 -35.27 -6.73
CA VAL A 43 15.78 -34.19 -7.68
C VAL A 43 14.66 -33.14 -7.73
N GLY A 44 13.39 -33.56 -7.74
CA GLY A 44 12.22 -32.66 -7.69
C GLY A 44 12.18 -31.84 -6.40
N ALA A 45 12.56 -32.47 -5.29
CA ALA A 45 12.72 -31.82 -4.00
C ALA A 45 13.79 -30.72 -3.99
N VAL A 46 14.97 -30.96 -4.59
CA VAL A 46 16.04 -29.96 -4.71
C VAL A 46 15.60 -28.80 -5.61
N LEU A 47 14.98 -29.10 -6.75
CA LEU A 47 14.44 -28.08 -7.65
C LEU A 47 13.33 -27.28 -6.96
N GLY A 48 12.45 -27.93 -6.21
CA GLY A 48 11.37 -27.29 -5.46
C GLY A 48 11.88 -26.37 -4.38
N VAL A 49 12.92 -26.75 -3.63
CA VAL A 49 13.56 -25.86 -2.66
C VAL A 49 14.24 -24.68 -3.37
N LEU A 50 14.90 -24.89 -4.51
CA LEU A 50 15.53 -23.80 -5.27
C LEU A 50 14.51 -22.80 -5.84
N PHE A 51 13.42 -23.29 -6.44
CA PHE A 51 12.37 -22.43 -6.98
C PHE A 51 11.50 -21.79 -5.89
N ALA A 52 11.21 -22.50 -4.80
CA ALA A 52 10.48 -21.94 -3.67
C ALA A 52 11.28 -20.84 -2.97
N SER A 53 12.58 -21.08 -2.72
CA SER A 53 13.46 -20.08 -2.09
C SER A 53 13.78 -18.91 -3.03
N GLY A 54 14.04 -19.19 -4.31
CA GLY A 54 14.25 -18.17 -5.33
C GLY A 54 13.02 -17.31 -5.57
N GLY A 55 11.84 -17.93 -5.67
CA GLY A 55 10.55 -17.25 -5.78
C GLY A 55 10.25 -16.40 -4.55
N MET A 56 10.54 -16.90 -3.34
CA MET A 56 10.36 -16.13 -2.11
C MET A 56 11.28 -14.92 -2.02
N ALA A 57 12.54 -15.01 -2.49
CA ALA A 57 13.44 -13.86 -2.50
C ALA A 57 12.91 -12.75 -3.40
N ILE A 58 12.43 -13.09 -4.61
CA ILE A 58 11.83 -12.12 -5.53
C ILE A 58 10.54 -11.54 -4.94
N ALA A 59 9.67 -12.39 -4.39
CA ALA A 59 8.43 -11.97 -3.75
C ALA A 59 8.70 -11.01 -2.58
N ALA A 60 9.72 -11.27 -1.76
CA ALA A 60 10.10 -10.40 -0.66
C ALA A 60 10.51 -9.01 -1.16
N VAL A 61 11.33 -8.93 -2.21
CA VAL A 61 11.75 -7.65 -2.81
C VAL A 61 10.53 -6.87 -3.34
N VAL A 62 9.63 -7.54 -4.05
CA VAL A 62 8.40 -6.92 -4.57
C VAL A 62 7.51 -6.46 -3.42
N CYS A 63 7.30 -7.27 -2.38
CA CYS A 63 6.52 -6.90 -1.20
C CYS A 63 7.09 -5.67 -0.50
N VAL A 64 8.42 -5.56 -0.36
CA VAL A 64 9.06 -4.37 0.21
C VAL A 64 8.77 -3.14 -0.65
N GLY A 65 8.91 -3.25 -1.98
CA GLY A 65 8.59 -2.16 -2.89
C GLY A 65 7.13 -1.70 -2.78
N VAL A 66 6.20 -2.66 -2.76
CA VAL A 66 4.76 -2.41 -2.60
C VAL A 66 4.45 -1.77 -1.24
N ALA A 67 5.08 -2.24 -0.16
CA ALA A 67 4.89 -1.69 1.17
C ALA A 67 5.35 -0.23 1.27
N ILE A 68 6.49 0.11 0.67
CA ILE A 68 6.98 1.50 0.61
C ILE A 68 5.99 2.37 -0.17
N PHE A 69 5.54 1.91 -1.34
CA PHE A 69 4.60 2.65 -2.19
C PHE A 69 3.27 2.91 -1.46
N LEU A 70 2.69 1.88 -0.85
CA LEU A 70 1.49 1.99 -0.03
C LEU A 70 1.72 2.94 1.16
N GLY A 71 2.84 2.84 1.85
CA GLY A 71 3.18 3.72 2.97
C GLY A 71 3.19 5.19 2.57
N VAL A 72 3.81 5.53 1.42
CA VAL A 72 3.82 6.90 0.89
C VAL A 72 2.43 7.34 0.45
N LEU A 73 1.66 6.48 -0.22
CA LEU A 73 0.29 6.79 -0.62
C LEU A 73 -0.62 7.06 0.58
N PHE A 74 -0.58 6.20 1.60
CA PHE A 74 -1.38 6.38 2.81
C PHE A 74 -0.95 7.60 3.60
N ALA A 75 0.36 7.91 3.66
CA ALA A 75 0.83 9.15 4.25
C ALA A 75 0.30 10.38 3.51
N GLY A 76 0.33 10.37 2.17
CA GLY A 76 -0.21 11.44 1.33
C GLY A 76 -1.72 11.63 1.52
N LEU A 77 -2.49 10.54 1.43
CA LEU A 77 -3.95 10.56 1.62
C LEU A 77 -4.33 11.00 3.04
N GLY A 78 -3.60 10.55 4.06
CA GLY A 78 -3.82 10.95 5.45
C GLY A 78 -3.64 12.45 5.65
N VAL A 79 -2.56 13.02 5.13
CA VAL A 79 -2.31 14.48 5.21
C VAL A 79 -3.39 15.26 4.45
N LEU A 80 -3.81 14.79 3.27
CA LEU A 80 -4.89 15.39 2.49
C LEU A 80 -6.23 15.37 3.25
N MET A 81 -6.57 14.26 3.89
CA MET A 81 -7.81 14.10 4.63
C MET A 81 -7.84 15.00 5.88
N VAL A 82 -6.76 15.00 6.66
CA VAL A 82 -6.65 15.83 7.87
C VAL A 82 -6.61 17.31 7.50
N GLY A 83 -5.84 17.70 6.48
CA GLY A 83 -5.77 19.07 5.99
C GLY A 83 -7.12 19.56 5.45
N GLY A 84 -7.83 18.72 4.69
CA GLY A 84 -9.16 19.03 4.17
C GLY A 84 -10.21 19.21 5.29
N MET A 85 -10.20 18.33 6.30
CA MET A 85 -11.07 18.47 7.47
C MET A 85 -10.76 19.73 8.28
N ALA A 86 -9.49 20.06 8.50
CA ALA A 86 -9.09 21.26 9.20
C ALA A 86 -9.54 22.54 8.46
N LEU A 87 -9.37 22.59 7.14
CA LEU A 87 -9.86 23.69 6.31
C LEU A 87 -11.39 23.81 6.35
N LEU A 88 -12.11 22.69 6.23
CA LEU A 88 -13.58 22.68 6.35
C LEU A 88 -14.04 23.16 7.72
N ALA A 89 -13.42 22.68 8.80
CA ALA A 89 -13.71 23.12 10.16
C ALA A 89 -13.48 24.62 10.31
N PHE A 90 -12.39 25.15 9.75
CA PHE A 90 -12.09 26.59 9.78
C PHE A 90 -13.16 27.41 9.02
N ILE A 91 -13.57 26.96 7.84
CA ILE A 91 -14.65 27.59 7.06
C ILE A 91 -15.97 27.57 7.82
N CYS A 92 -16.32 26.44 8.45
CA CYS A 92 -17.52 26.31 9.26
C CYS A 92 -17.51 27.24 10.49
N ILE A 93 -16.39 27.33 11.21
CA ILE A 93 -16.23 28.26 12.34
C ILE A 93 -16.41 29.71 11.86
N MET A 94 -15.80 30.06 10.73
CA MET A 94 -15.94 31.38 10.12
C MET A 94 -17.39 31.65 9.66
N ALA A 95 -18.14 30.63 9.25
CA ALA A 95 -19.55 30.73 8.86
C ALA A 95 -20.53 30.79 10.05
N VAL A 96 -20.20 30.16 11.18
CA VAL A 96 -21.06 30.13 12.39
C VAL A 96 -20.92 31.40 13.23
N SER A 97 -19.88 32.20 13.02
CA SER A 97 -19.79 33.53 13.65
C SER A 97 -21.00 34.41 13.25
N PRO A 98 -21.83 34.86 14.20
CA PRO A 98 -23.10 35.55 13.93
C PRO A 98 -22.95 36.90 13.20
N LEU A 99 -21.72 37.43 13.08
CA LEU A 99 -21.42 38.65 12.35
C LEU A 99 -21.18 38.44 10.83
N LEU A 100 -20.91 37.21 10.38
CA LEU A 100 -20.46 36.90 9.02
C LEU A 100 -21.55 36.33 8.12
N LEU A 101 -22.67 35.85 8.67
CA LEU A 101 -23.86 35.45 7.92
C LEU A 101 -24.36 36.53 6.92
N PRO A 102 -24.46 37.82 7.29
CA PRO A 102 -24.78 38.88 6.32
C PRO A 102 -23.63 39.14 5.33
N LEU A 103 -22.39 39.07 5.78
CA LEU A 103 -21.21 39.37 4.94
C LEU A 103 -20.97 38.29 3.87
N LEU A 104 -21.20 37.02 4.20
CA LEU A 104 -21.02 35.88 3.30
C LEU A 104 -22.05 35.89 2.17
N ILE A 105 -23.29 36.32 2.47
CA ILE A 105 -24.33 36.57 1.45
C ILE A 105 -23.86 37.68 0.49
N VAL A 106 -23.35 38.79 1.00
CA VAL A 106 -22.88 39.92 0.17
C VAL A 106 -21.69 39.53 -0.71
N VAL A 107 -20.68 38.86 -0.14
CA VAL A 107 -19.49 38.43 -0.89
C VAL A 107 -19.83 37.34 -1.91
N GLY A 108 -20.72 36.40 -1.55
CA GLY A 108 -21.20 35.36 -2.46
C GLY A 108 -21.91 35.93 -3.68
N ILE A 109 -22.76 36.93 -3.49
CA ILE A 109 -23.45 37.64 -4.58
C ILE A 109 -22.43 38.39 -5.45
N TYR A 110 -21.46 39.10 -4.85
CA TYR A 110 -20.43 39.84 -5.59
C TYR A 110 -19.61 38.91 -6.49
N TYR A 111 -19.17 37.77 -5.96
CA TYR A 111 -18.34 36.82 -6.71
C TYR A 111 -19.12 36.12 -7.83
N TYR A 112 -20.39 35.76 -7.56
CA TYR A 112 -21.28 35.19 -8.57
C TYR A 112 -21.56 36.18 -9.72
N ALA A 113 -21.80 37.45 -9.40
CA ALA A 113 -22.02 38.51 -10.39
C ALA A 113 -20.77 38.74 -11.26
N ARG A 114 -19.58 38.83 -10.65
CA ARG A 114 -18.31 39.04 -11.35
C ARG A 114 -17.97 37.85 -12.28
N LYS A 115 -18.16 36.62 -11.80
CA LYS A 115 -17.93 35.40 -12.61
C LYS A 115 -18.88 35.32 -13.80
N ARG A 116 -20.13 35.77 -13.64
CA ARG A 116 -21.12 35.84 -14.73
C ARG A 116 -20.75 36.92 -15.76
N GLN A 117 -20.22 38.06 -15.32
CA GLN A 117 -19.76 39.13 -16.23
C GLN A 117 -18.54 38.71 -17.05
N GLN A 118 -17.55 38.07 -16.44
CA GLN A 118 -16.37 37.58 -17.17
C GLN A 118 -16.76 36.57 -18.26
N ARG A 119 -17.66 35.63 -17.94
CA ARG A 119 -18.19 34.68 -18.95
C ARG A 119 -18.89 35.38 -20.11
N ARG A 120 -19.61 36.46 -19.86
CA ARG A 120 -20.28 37.26 -20.92
C ARG A 120 -19.28 38.06 -21.75
N GLN A 121 -18.23 38.60 -21.15
CA GLN A 121 -17.18 39.35 -21.85
C GLN A 121 -16.36 38.44 -22.78
N HIS A 122 -16.01 37.23 -22.35
CA HIS A 122 -15.33 36.25 -23.21
C HIS A 122 -16.18 35.84 -24.43
N LEU A 123 -17.49 35.71 -24.26
CA LEU A 123 -18.41 35.42 -25.36
C LEU A 123 -18.56 36.62 -26.33
N ALA A 124 -18.59 37.85 -25.81
CA ALA A 124 -18.67 39.07 -26.61
C ALA A 124 -17.38 39.34 -27.42
N LEU A 125 -16.21 39.02 -26.85
CA LEU A 125 -14.93 39.16 -27.55
C LEU A 125 -14.78 38.14 -28.70
N ASN A 126 -15.31 36.92 -28.56
CA ASN A 126 -15.30 35.91 -29.63
C ASN A 126 -16.30 36.17 -30.76
N GLN A 127 -17.27 37.07 -30.58
CA GLN A 127 -18.21 37.48 -31.65
C GLN A 127 -17.76 38.75 -32.37
N ALA A 128 -16.72 39.43 -31.88
CA ALA A 128 -16.18 40.67 -32.45
C ALA A 128 -14.88 40.46 -33.26
N VAL A 129 -14.41 39.22 -33.37
CA VAL A 129 -13.31 38.76 -34.25
C VAL A 129 -13.94 37.93 -35.36
#